data_AF-A0A7Y2L1U8-F1
#
_entry.id   AF-A0A7Y2L1U8-F1
#
_cell.length_a   1.000
_cell.length_b   1.000
_cell.length_c   1.000
_cell.angle_alpha   90.00
_cell.angle_beta   90.00
_cell.angle_gamma   90.00
#
_symmetry.space_group_name_H-M   'P 1'
#
loop_
_entity.id
_entity.type
_entity.pdbx_description
1 polymer ?
#
loop_
_entity_poly.entity_id
_entity_poly.type
_entity_poly.pdbx_seq_one_letter_code
_entity_poly.pdbx_strand_id
1 'polypeptide(L)' 'MKQLKSTLALATAAIVLSVSGFAHAGATLDGVKKKGFVQCGVSDGLPGFSVPDKDGKILGIDADICRAVAAAVFGDATKV' A
#
# COMPACT_ATOMS: atom_id res chain seq x y z
N MET A 1 14.44 39.16 -16.28
CA MET A 1 15.05 37.80 -16.30
C MET A 1 14.69 36.93 -15.09
N LYS A 2 14.59 37.46 -13.86
CA LYS A 2 14.29 36.65 -12.64
C LYS A 2 12.87 36.04 -12.65
N GLN A 3 11.89 36.80 -13.16
CA GLN A 3 10.50 36.37 -13.31
C GLN A 3 10.35 35.22 -14.33
N LEU A 4 11.04 35.32 -15.47
CA LEU A 4 11.02 34.30 -16.53
C LEU A 4 11.62 32.96 -16.08
N LYS A 5 12.64 32.99 -15.20
CA LYS A 5 13.23 31.77 -14.61
C LYS A 5 12.28 31.11 -13.61
N SER A 6 11.50 31.90 -12.88
CA SER A 6 10.53 31.42 -11.89
C SER A 6 9.31 30.77 -12.54
N THR A 7 8.80 31.35 -13.64
CA THR A 7 7.70 30.73 -14.42
C THR A 7 8.13 29.46 -15.11
N LEU A 8 9.36 29.39 -15.63
CA LEU A 8 9.90 28.16 -16.22
C LEU A 8 10.00 27.04 -15.18
N ALA A 9 10.49 27.34 -13.98
CA ALA A 9 10.61 26.35 -12.90
C ALA A 9 9.25 25.77 -12.45
N LEU A 10 8.21 26.61 -12.33
CA LEU A 10 6.86 26.13 -12.01
C LEU A 10 6.25 25.27 -13.12
N ALA A 11 6.47 25.64 -14.39
CA ALA A 11 5.99 24.86 -15.53
C ALA A 11 6.64 23.47 -15.57
N THR A 12 7.95 23.39 -15.34
CA THR A 12 8.65 22.09 -15.28
C THR A 12 8.17 21.22 -14.13
N ALA A 13 7.92 21.79 -12.94
CA ALA A 13 7.39 21.04 -11.80
C ALA A 13 6.00 20.46 -12.07
N ALA A 14 5.10 21.24 -12.68
CA ALA A 14 3.75 20.80 -13.06
C ALA A 14 3.79 19.66 -14.09
N ILE A 15 4.71 19.73 -15.06
CA ILE A 15 4.90 18.66 -16.04
C ILE A 15 5.38 17.39 -15.35
N VAL A 16 6.39 17.46 -14.47
CA VAL A 16 6.92 16.28 -13.76
C VAL A 16 5.83 15.58 -12.92
N LEU A 17 4.95 16.35 -12.26
CA LEU A 17 3.81 15.80 -11.53
C LEU A 17 2.80 15.08 -12.45
N SER A 18 2.60 15.57 -13.68
CA SER A 18 1.68 14.98 -14.65
C SER A 18 2.19 13.69 -15.32
N VAL A 19 3.51 13.41 -15.27
CA VAL A 19 4.10 12.16 -15.80
C VAL A 19 4.12 11.04 -14.75
N SER A 20 3.66 11.31 -13.52
CA SER A 20 3.44 10.29 -12.50
C SER A 20 2.27 9.40 -12.96
N GLY A 21 2.55 8.37 -13.75
CA GLY A 21 1.52 7.44 -14.23
C GLY A 21 0.75 6.85 -13.05
N PHE A 22 -0.58 6.76 -13.15
CA PHE A 22 -1.39 6.05 -12.17
C PHE A 22 -0.93 4.59 -12.13
N ALA A 23 -0.45 4.13 -10.96
CA ALA A 23 -0.13 2.73 -10.76
C ALA A 23 -1.34 1.86 -11.11
N HIS A 24 -1.26 1.15 -12.25
CA HIS A 24 -2.32 0.28 -12.72
C HIS A 24 -2.21 -1.09 -12.04
N ALA A 25 -2.72 -1.17 -10.81
CA ALA A 25 -2.92 -2.44 -10.12
C ALA A 25 -4.21 -3.18 -10.58
N GLY A 26 -4.89 -2.65 -11.61
CA GLY A 26 -6.28 -2.94 -12.02
C GLY A 26 -6.76 -4.35 -11.70
N ALA A 27 -6.33 -5.36 -12.47
CA ALA A 27 -6.84 -6.72 -12.31
C ALA A 27 -6.62 -7.32 -10.90
N THR A 28 -5.48 -7.06 -10.27
CA THR A 28 -5.18 -7.58 -8.93
C THR A 28 -5.99 -6.87 -7.86
N LEU A 29 -6.01 -5.53 -7.90
CA LEU A 29 -6.76 -4.73 -6.93
C LEU A 29 -8.27 -4.96 -7.07
N ASP A 30 -8.77 -5.09 -8.29
CA ASP A 30 -10.17 -5.44 -8.56
C ASP A 30 -10.50 -6.83 -8.02
N GLY A 31 -9.58 -7.79 -8.19
CA GLY A 31 -9.70 -9.13 -7.60
C GLY A 31 -9.77 -9.09 -6.07
N VAL A 32 -8.90 -8.31 -5.41
CA VAL A 32 -8.90 -8.12 -3.96
C VAL A 32 -10.21 -7.46 -3.50
N LYS A 33 -10.62 -6.36 -4.15
CA LYS A 33 -11.87 -5.66 -3.84
C LYS A 33 -13.09 -6.57 -4.01
N LYS A 34 -13.12 -7.41 -5.06
CA LYS A 34 -14.18 -8.38 -5.30
C LYS A 34 -14.22 -9.49 -4.24
N LYS A 35 -13.06 -9.93 -3.73
CA LYS A 35 -13.00 -10.86 -2.58
C LYS A 35 -13.50 -10.22 -1.29
N GLY A 36 -13.31 -8.91 -1.13
CA GLY A 36 -13.72 -8.15 0.05
C GLY A 36 -12.75 -8.26 1.24
N PHE A 37 -11.56 -8.84 1.03
CA PHE A 37 -10.47 -8.93 2.01
C PHE A 37 -9.12 -9.15 1.30
N VAL A 38 -8.02 -8.85 1.98
CA VAL A 38 -6.65 -9.06 1.52
C VAL A 38 -6.16 -10.43 1.98
N GLN A 39 -6.17 -11.42 1.08
CA GLN A 39 -5.59 -12.73 1.37
C GLN A 39 -4.06 -12.61 1.50
N CYS A 40 -3.56 -12.49 2.73
CA CYS A 40 -2.14 -12.29 3.00
C CYS A 40 -1.44 -13.61 3.36
N GLY A 41 -0.37 -13.94 2.64
CA GLY A 41 0.51 -15.06 2.96
C GLY A 41 1.69 -14.57 3.79
N VAL A 42 1.92 -15.20 4.94
CA VAL A 42 3.06 -14.94 5.83
C VAL A 42 3.69 -16.28 6.23
N SER A 43 4.97 -16.25 6.56
CA SER A 43 5.63 -17.40 7.19
C SER A 43 5.13 -17.58 8.63
N ASP A 44 5.34 -18.75 9.23
CA ASP A 44 5.15 -18.96 10.65
C ASP A 44 6.46 -19.42 11.30
N GLY A 45 6.89 -18.70 12.34
CA GLY A 45 8.05 -19.10 13.15
C GLY A 45 9.28 -18.21 13.04
N LEU A 46 9.15 -16.97 12.56
CA LEU A 46 10.20 -15.96 12.65
C LEU A 46 9.81 -14.84 13.63
N PRO A 47 10.29 -14.88 14.89
CA PRO A 47 9.99 -13.86 15.89
C PRO A 47 10.31 -12.44 15.41
N GLY A 48 9.38 -11.52 15.65
CA GLY A 48 9.45 -10.13 15.16
C GLY A 48 8.85 -9.93 13.77
N PHE A 49 8.75 -10.98 12.95
CA PHE A 49 8.16 -10.91 11.61
C PHE A 49 6.77 -11.52 11.54
N SER A 50 6.67 -12.80 11.88
CA SER A 50 5.42 -13.56 11.79
C SER A 50 5.46 -14.81 12.67
N VAL A 51 4.72 -14.76 13.78
CA VAL A 51 4.60 -15.87 14.74
C VAL A 51 3.15 -15.94 15.25
N PRO A 52 2.53 -17.14 15.33
CA PRO A 52 1.23 -17.31 15.96
C PRO A 52 1.30 -17.04 17.48
N ASP A 53 0.36 -16.28 17.99
CA ASP A 53 0.12 -16.16 19.43
C ASP A 53 -0.63 -17.39 20.00
N LYS A 54 -0.96 -17.35 21.29
CA LYS A 54 -1.69 -18.42 21.98
C LYS A 54 -3.09 -18.72 21.40
N ASP A 55 -3.67 -17.75 20.69
CA ASP A 55 -5.00 -17.86 20.08
C ASP A 55 -4.89 -18.15 18.56
N GLY A 56 -3.66 -18.39 18.06
CA GLY A 56 -3.37 -18.67 16.66
C GLY A 56 -3.32 -17.44 15.76
N LYS A 57 -3.39 -16.22 16.30
CA LYS A 57 -3.27 -14.99 15.50
C LYS A 57 -1.82 -14.73 15.15
N ILE A 58 -1.54 -14.43 13.89
CA ILE A 58 -0.17 -14.10 13.48
C ILE A 58 0.17 -12.65 13.91
N LEU A 59 1.21 -12.54 14.72
CA LEU A 59 1.81 -11.29 15.20
C LEU A 59 3.15 -11.04 14.53
N GLY A 60 3.53 -9.76 14.42
CA GLY A 60 4.81 -9.31 13.85
C GLY A 60 4.63 -8.43 12.61
N ILE A 61 5.76 -7.94 12.09
CA ILE A 61 5.76 -6.91 11.04
C ILE A 61 5.08 -7.35 9.74
N ASP A 62 5.18 -8.62 9.34
CA ASP A 62 4.56 -9.10 8.10
C ASP A 62 3.04 -9.02 8.22
N ALA A 63 2.51 -9.46 9.37
CA ALA A 63 1.09 -9.42 9.65
C ALA A 63 0.59 -7.98 9.84
N ASP A 64 1.40 -7.07 10.40
CA ASP A 64 1.09 -5.65 10.50
C ASP A 64 1.01 -4.99 9.12
N ILE A 65 1.91 -5.34 8.21
CA ILE A 65 1.87 -4.87 6.81
C ILE A 65 0.59 -5.38 6.14
N CYS A 66 0.21 -6.64 6.31
CA CYS A 66 -1.06 -7.16 5.78
C CYS A 66 -2.27 -6.33 6.25
N ARG A 67 -2.35 -6.06 7.56
CA ARG A 67 -3.40 -5.24 8.17
C ARG A 67 -3.39 -3.81 7.65
N ALA A 68 -2.21 -3.22 7.47
CA ALA A 68 -2.05 -1.88 6.91
C ALA A 68 -2.54 -1.80 5.46
N VAL A 69 -2.23 -2.81 4.63
CA VAL A 69 -2.74 -2.90 3.26
C VAL A 69 -4.26 -3.06 3.25
N ALA A 70 -4.82 -3.90 4.12
CA ALA A 70 -6.27 -4.03 4.25
C ALA A 70 -6.94 -2.72 4.66
N ALA A 71 -6.38 -2.00 5.63
CA ALA A 71 -6.85 -0.67 6.01
C ALA A 71 -6.77 0.32 4.85
N ALA A 72 -5.70 0.29 4.05
CA ALA A 72 -5.54 1.18 2.90
C ALA A 72 -6.54 0.89 1.78
N VAL A 73 -6.91 -0.38 1.56
CA VAL A 73 -7.84 -0.78 0.49
C VAL A 73 -9.30 -0.65 0.91
N PHE A 74 -9.62 -1.01 2.16
CA PHE A 74 -11.00 -1.17 2.64
C PHE A 74 -11.40 -0.19 3.75
N GLY A 75 -10.47 0.58 4.30
CA GLY A 75 -10.71 1.38 5.50
C GLY A 75 -10.83 0.56 6.79
N ASP A 76 -10.51 -0.74 6.74
CA ASP A 76 -10.68 -1.69 7.83
C ASP A 76 -9.52 -2.69 7.85
N ALA A 77 -8.70 -2.61 8.92
CA ALA A 77 -7.54 -3.47 9.13
C ALA A 77 -7.90 -4.94 9.39
N THR A 78 -9.16 -5.25 9.70
CA THR A 78 -9.63 -6.62 9.93
C THR A 78 -9.96 -7.38 8.65
N LYS A 79 -9.91 -6.71 7.49
CA LYS A 79 -10.14 -7.30 6.16
C LYS A 79 -8.91 -8.02 5.62
N VAL A 80 -8.36 -8.96 6.41
CA VAL A 80 -7.22 -9.83 6.07
C VAL A 80 -7.64 -11.30 6.04
#